data_AF-A0A356EH37-F1
#
_entry.id   AF-A0A356EH37-F1
#
_cell.length_a   1.000
_cell.length_b   1.000
_cell.length_c   1.000
_cell.angle_alpha   90.00
_cell.angle_beta   90.00
_cell.angle_gamma   90.00
#
_symmetry.space_group_name_H-M   'P 1'
#
loop_
_entity.id
_entity.type
_entity.pdbx_description
1 polymer ?
#
loop_
_entity_poly.entity_id
_entity_poly.type
_entity_poly.pdbx_seq_one_letter_code
_entity_poly.pdbx_strand_id
1 'polypeptide(L)'
;MPPGHCAVPVLWPYLLPTQAPARLLVAAVDSGSRVDQSDSLVVASFAASHHYRALARLLKACAGLLRQGSGLPKSAFRVAVNSDLPEKKLAVLGGLGFIGRSSLLVSRRFGPACLIGLLVLPAELLSPGGLSPEMLASGGATSGETGLADQLLAELTPGAGCGACRACQAACPTQAIGDHGYQRPRCLQHWSGRQGCPADIAAQRGSRLYGCDACIVACPYSAGRSPEEALAAEARLLPVERRSGRLVSADWLAGAAPEEVKAFFRGTALGFSWLPTAWLQDQARRFLERKVGARPAGGY
;
A
#
# COMPACT_ATOMS: atom_id res chain seq x y z
N MET A 1 0.83 16.14 -32.66
CA MET A 1 0.27 16.47 -31.33
C MET A 1 0.82 15.45 -30.34
N PRO A 2 1.68 15.81 -29.36
CA PRO A 2 2.19 14.80 -28.44
C PRO A 2 1.14 14.50 -27.36
N PRO A 3 0.87 13.22 -27.04
CA PRO A 3 -0.06 12.82 -26.00
C PRO A 3 0.55 13.07 -24.62
N GLY A 4 -0.11 13.91 -23.83
CA GLY A 4 0.32 14.33 -22.50
C GLY A 4 0.34 13.17 -21.49
N HIS A 5 1.50 12.96 -20.88
CA HIS A 5 1.68 12.10 -19.72
C HIS A 5 1.03 12.73 -18.49
N CYS A 6 0.01 12.08 -17.91
CA CYS A 6 -0.51 12.47 -16.61
C CYS A 6 0.00 11.49 -15.53
N ALA A 7 1.23 11.70 -15.09
CA ALA A 7 1.56 11.49 -13.68
C ALA A 7 1.18 12.81 -13.01
N VAL A 8 0.21 12.79 -12.09
CA VAL A 8 -0.09 13.98 -11.29
C VAL A 8 0.73 13.88 -10.00
N PRO A 9 1.91 14.53 -9.89
CA PRO A 9 2.48 14.80 -8.59
C PRO A 9 1.54 15.78 -7.88
N VAL A 10 0.81 15.31 -6.87
CA VAL A 10 0.06 16.21 -5.99
C VAL A 10 1.06 16.71 -4.94
N LEU A 11 1.43 17.99 -5.04
CA LEU A 11 2.30 18.68 -4.08
C LEU A 11 1.43 19.64 -3.28
N TRP A 12 1.16 19.32 -2.02
CA TRP A 12 0.40 20.18 -1.14
C TRP A 12 1.32 20.96 -0.18
N PRO A 13 1.16 22.29 -0.06
CA PRO A 13 1.96 23.09 0.86
C PRO A 13 1.36 23.04 2.27
N TYR A 14 2.02 22.38 3.22
CA TYR A 14 1.78 22.64 4.64
C TYR A 14 3.02 23.20 5.33
N LEU A 15 2.78 24.33 5.99
CA LEU A 15 3.64 24.98 6.96
C LEU A 15 3.53 24.21 8.28
N LEU A 16 4.65 23.68 8.78
CA LEU A 16 4.79 23.33 10.19
C LEU A 16 5.49 24.52 10.88
N PRO A 17 4.97 25.02 12.02
CA PRO A 17 5.63 26.07 12.77
C PRO A 17 6.80 25.46 13.55
N THR A 18 7.99 25.51 12.97
CA THR A 18 9.28 25.94 13.58
C THR A 18 10.46 25.42 12.73
N GLN A 19 11.27 26.38 12.28
CA GLN A 19 12.64 26.29 11.71
C GLN A 19 12.89 25.22 10.61
N ALA A 20 12.89 25.73 9.37
CA ALA A 20 13.21 25.10 8.07
C ALA A 20 12.18 24.07 7.54
N PRO A 21 11.31 24.44 6.56
CA PRO A 21 10.31 23.54 6.01
C PRO A 21 10.94 22.57 5.01
N ALA A 22 11.19 21.33 5.43
CA ALA A 22 11.34 20.22 4.48
C ALA A 22 9.97 19.93 3.85
N ARG A 23 9.83 20.13 2.53
CA ARG A 23 8.63 19.71 1.80
C ARG A 23 8.77 18.27 1.31
N LEU A 24 7.67 17.52 1.38
CA LEU A 24 7.62 16.11 0.96
C LEU A 24 6.82 15.96 -0.33
N LEU A 25 7.43 15.30 -1.32
CA LEU A 25 6.69 14.73 -2.44
C LEU A 25 6.26 13.31 -2.06
N VAL A 26 4.96 13.04 -2.17
CA VAL A 26 4.38 11.72 -1.85
C VAL A 26 3.84 11.10 -3.13
N ALA A 27 4.27 9.88 -3.43
CA ALA A 27 3.79 9.13 -4.59
C ALA A 27 2.99 7.91 -4.15
N ALA A 28 1.93 7.62 -4.90
CA ALA A 28 1.05 6.48 -4.71
C ALA A 28 1.14 5.51 -5.89
N VAL A 29 1.29 4.21 -5.65
CA VAL A 29 1.22 3.15 -6.70
C VAL A 29 0.15 2.15 -6.35
N ASP A 30 -0.75 1.88 -7.29
CA ASP A 30 -1.84 0.92 -7.09
C ASP A 30 -1.34 -0.52 -6.94
N SER A 31 -2.05 -1.31 -6.13
CA SER A 31 -1.73 -2.70 -5.85
C SER A 31 -2.72 -3.75 -6.42
N GLY A 32 -3.94 -3.39 -6.82
CA GLY A 32 -4.94 -4.28 -7.47
C GLY A 32 -5.60 -5.35 -6.58
N SER A 33 -6.94 -5.40 -6.47
CA SER A 33 -7.63 -6.26 -5.48
C SER A 33 -8.89 -7.03 -5.92
N ARG A 34 -8.84 -7.89 -6.95
CA ARG A 34 -9.87 -8.94 -7.17
C ARG A 34 -9.28 -10.27 -7.66
N VAL A 35 -9.62 -11.42 -7.05
CA VAL A 35 -9.60 -12.75 -7.69
C VAL A 35 -10.50 -13.74 -6.92
N ASP A 36 -11.24 -14.56 -7.67
CA ASP A 36 -11.99 -15.76 -7.27
C ASP A 36 -11.33 -17.00 -7.91
N GLN A 37 -11.23 -18.12 -7.17
CA GLN A 37 -11.21 -19.52 -7.65
C GLN A 37 -10.82 -20.52 -6.53
N SER A 38 -11.46 -21.70 -6.56
CA SER A 38 -11.60 -22.63 -5.44
C SER A 38 -10.29 -23.22 -4.92
N ASP A 39 -9.26 -23.46 -5.74
CA ASP A 39 -8.03 -24.22 -5.35
C ASP A 39 -6.75 -23.40 -5.17
N SER A 40 -6.84 -22.08 -5.28
CA SER A 40 -5.67 -21.21 -5.15
C SER A 40 -5.59 -20.52 -3.78
N LEU A 41 -4.36 -20.41 -3.29
CA LEU A 41 -4.04 -19.47 -2.24
C LEU A 41 -3.85 -18.07 -2.81
N VAL A 42 -4.22 -17.05 -2.04
CA VAL A 42 -4.20 -15.65 -2.45
C VAL A 42 -3.11 -14.89 -1.71
N VAL A 43 -2.28 -14.17 -2.45
CA VAL A 43 -1.34 -13.16 -1.94
C VAL A 43 -2.02 -11.80 -1.96
N ALA A 44 -1.84 -11.00 -0.92
CA ALA A 44 -2.37 -9.65 -0.87
C ALA A 44 -1.78 -8.77 -1.98
N SER A 45 -2.57 -7.82 -2.45
CA SER A 45 -2.28 -6.94 -3.58
C SER A 45 -0.89 -6.29 -3.50
N PHE A 46 -0.53 -5.78 -2.32
CA PHE A 46 0.75 -5.10 -2.10
C PHE A 46 1.98 -6.01 -2.20
N ALA A 47 1.79 -7.33 -2.00
CA ALA A 47 2.85 -8.33 -2.01
C ALA A 47 2.89 -9.16 -3.31
N ALA A 48 1.89 -8.99 -4.18
CA ALA A 48 1.73 -9.74 -5.43
C ALA A 48 2.68 -9.30 -6.55
N SER A 49 3.47 -8.25 -6.33
CA SER A 49 4.49 -7.72 -7.25
C SER A 49 5.47 -6.82 -6.50
N HIS A 50 6.53 -6.37 -7.17
CA HIS A 50 7.58 -5.53 -6.60
C HIS A 50 7.21 -4.03 -6.52
N HIS A 51 6.00 -3.72 -6.06
CA HIS A 51 5.48 -2.37 -6.06
C HIS A 51 6.36 -1.38 -5.26
N TYR A 52 6.97 -1.81 -4.15
CA TYR A 52 7.92 -0.99 -3.38
C TYR A 52 9.19 -0.62 -4.17
N ARG A 53 9.74 -1.57 -4.96
CA ARG A 53 10.91 -1.32 -5.81
C ARG A 53 10.57 -0.36 -6.94
N ALA A 54 9.42 -0.57 -7.59
CA ALA A 54 8.93 0.33 -8.62
C ALA A 54 8.73 1.75 -8.09
N LEU A 55 8.10 1.88 -6.92
CA LEU A 55 7.90 3.17 -6.26
C LEU A 55 9.23 3.86 -5.92
N ALA A 56 10.19 3.13 -5.34
CA ALA A 56 11.51 3.67 -5.05
C ALA A 56 12.25 4.11 -6.33
N ARG A 57 12.12 3.35 -7.43
CA ARG A 57 12.68 3.71 -8.74
C ARG A 57 12.04 4.98 -9.29
N LEU A 58 10.71 5.09 -9.26
CA LEU A 58 9.99 6.27 -9.74
C LEU A 58 10.39 7.52 -8.92
N LEU A 59 10.44 7.42 -7.59
CA LEU A 59 10.88 8.52 -6.73
C LEU A 59 12.35 8.91 -6.99
N LYS A 60 13.24 7.95 -7.23
CA LYS A 60 14.63 8.21 -7.63
C LYS A 60 14.72 8.91 -8.99
N ALA A 61 13.86 8.54 -9.94
CA ALA A 61 13.78 9.22 -11.23
C ALA A 61 13.32 10.68 -11.06
N CYS A 62 12.28 10.92 -10.25
CA CYS A 62 11.85 12.28 -9.89
C CYS A 62 12.98 13.09 -9.23
N ALA A 63 13.68 12.51 -8.26
CA ALA A 63 14.83 13.14 -7.63
C ALA A 63 15.94 13.48 -8.65
N GLY A 64 16.17 12.60 -9.63
CA GLY A 64 17.13 12.83 -10.71
C GLY A 64 16.76 14.03 -11.60
N LEU A 65 15.49 14.16 -11.96
CA LEU A 65 14.98 15.28 -12.75
C LEU A 65 15.07 16.60 -11.98
N LEU A 66 14.63 16.62 -10.71
CA LEU A 66 14.72 17.80 -9.86
C LEU A 66 16.17 18.24 -9.65
N ARG A 67 17.08 17.28 -9.45
CA ARG A 67 18.51 17.53 -9.33
C ARG A 67 19.10 18.18 -10.59
N GLN A 68 18.72 17.69 -11.77
CA GLN A 68 19.18 18.25 -13.04
C GLN A 68 18.71 19.70 -13.21
N GLY A 69 17.47 20.00 -12.81
CA GLY A 69 16.92 21.35 -12.88
C GLY A 69 17.47 22.33 -11.84
N SER A 70 17.94 21.84 -10.69
CA SER A 70 18.35 22.71 -9.57
C SER A 70 19.85 22.85 -9.34
N GLY A 71 20.68 21.99 -9.93
CA GLY A 71 22.12 21.96 -9.69
C GLY A 71 22.53 21.46 -8.29
N LEU A 72 21.59 21.03 -7.45
CA LEU A 72 21.87 20.55 -6.10
C LEU A 72 22.56 19.17 -6.11
N PRO A 73 23.36 18.83 -5.07
CA PRO A 73 24.01 17.53 -5.01
C PRO A 73 22.99 16.40 -4.81
N LYS A 74 23.32 15.17 -5.25
CA LYS A 74 22.48 13.97 -5.03
C LYS A 74 22.15 13.76 -3.55
N SER A 75 23.08 14.11 -2.65
CA SER A 75 22.92 14.04 -1.20
C SER A 75 21.88 15.02 -0.63
N ALA A 76 21.32 15.92 -1.43
CA ALA A 76 20.22 16.79 -1.01
C ALA A 76 18.84 16.08 -1.05
N PHE A 77 18.72 14.97 -1.80
CA PHE A 77 17.46 14.25 -1.99
C PHE A 77 17.47 12.93 -1.22
N ARG A 78 16.36 12.60 -0.54
CA ARG A 78 16.20 11.31 0.16
C ARG A 78 14.90 10.65 -0.26
N VAL A 79 14.99 9.38 -0.67
CA VAL A 79 13.84 8.54 -0.98
C VAL A 79 13.60 7.60 0.20
N ALA A 80 12.38 7.57 0.70
CA ALA A 80 11.94 6.69 1.77
C ALA A 80 10.68 5.92 1.32
N VAL A 81 10.74 4.60 1.40
CA VAL A 81 9.65 3.70 0.98
C VAL A 81 9.67 2.51 1.95
N ASN A 82 8.56 2.28 2.67
CA ASN A 82 8.51 1.29 3.74
C ASN A 82 9.62 1.50 4.78
N SER A 83 9.76 2.75 5.23
CA SER A 83 10.75 3.21 6.19
C SER A 83 10.17 3.38 7.60
N ASP A 84 11.02 3.73 8.57
CA ASP A 84 10.61 4.08 9.94
C ASP A 84 9.95 5.46 10.05
N LEU A 85 9.91 6.23 8.95
CA LEU A 85 9.18 7.49 8.93
C LEU A 85 7.67 7.25 9.06
N PRO A 86 6.91 8.20 9.63
CA PRO A 86 5.46 8.10 9.70
C PRO A 86 4.81 8.38 8.33
N GLU A 87 5.11 7.55 7.33
CA GLU A 87 4.78 7.75 5.90
C GLU A 87 3.30 8.05 5.68
N LYS A 88 2.39 7.37 6.39
CA LYS A 88 0.95 7.63 6.29
C LYS A 88 0.57 9.04 6.74
N LYS A 89 1.13 9.51 7.86
CA LYS A 89 0.86 10.86 8.37
C LYS A 89 1.46 11.90 7.43
N LEU A 90 2.69 11.67 6.98
CA LEU A 90 3.37 12.53 6.00
C LEU A 90 2.63 12.58 4.66
N ALA A 91 1.96 11.48 4.26
CA ALA A 91 1.09 11.45 3.11
C ALA A 91 -0.17 12.30 3.28
N VAL A 92 -0.79 12.31 4.47
CA VAL A 92 -1.89 13.23 4.80
C VAL A 92 -1.41 14.68 4.77
N LEU A 93 -0.27 14.98 5.42
CA LEU A 93 0.34 16.32 5.39
C LEU A 93 0.70 16.77 3.97
N GLY A 94 1.06 15.83 3.09
CA GLY A 94 1.28 16.06 1.67
C GLY A 94 0.00 16.16 0.82
N GLY A 95 -1.19 16.13 1.45
CA GLY A 95 -2.48 16.30 0.79
C GLY A 95 -2.99 15.06 0.03
N LEU A 96 -2.34 13.91 0.18
CA LEU A 96 -2.67 12.72 -0.63
C LEU A 96 -4.03 12.09 -0.25
N GLY A 97 -4.49 12.33 0.98
CA GLY A 97 -5.73 11.75 1.50
C GLY A 97 -5.84 11.88 3.01
N PHE A 98 -6.56 10.96 3.64
CA PHE A 98 -6.82 10.94 5.08
C PHE A 98 -6.59 9.54 5.68
N ILE A 99 -6.50 9.43 7.00
CA ILE A 99 -6.39 8.13 7.68
C ILE A 99 -7.77 7.51 7.82
N GLY A 100 -8.01 6.41 7.10
CA GLY A 100 -9.25 5.66 7.18
C GLY A 100 -9.42 4.93 8.51
N ARG A 101 -10.65 4.48 8.78
CA ARG A 101 -10.96 3.66 9.97
C ARG A 101 -10.14 2.37 10.03
N SER A 102 -9.73 1.85 8.88
CA SER A 102 -8.80 0.72 8.74
C SER A 102 -7.35 1.01 9.15
N SER A 103 -7.04 2.24 9.59
CA SER A 103 -5.69 2.80 9.83
C SER A 103 -4.78 2.91 8.60
N LEU A 104 -5.30 2.64 7.40
CA LEU A 104 -4.59 2.89 6.14
C LEU A 104 -4.78 4.34 5.71
N LEU A 105 -3.84 4.86 4.92
CA LEU A 105 -4.11 6.06 4.16
C LEU A 105 -5.20 5.72 3.12
N VAL A 106 -6.22 6.55 3.03
CA VAL A 106 -7.23 6.52 1.97
C VAL A 106 -6.91 7.69 1.04
N SER A 107 -6.28 7.39 -0.10
CA SER A 107 -6.06 8.39 -1.14
C SER A 107 -7.41 8.81 -1.72
N ARG A 108 -7.57 10.10 -2.02
CA ARG A 108 -8.80 10.59 -2.67
C ARG A 108 -9.03 9.97 -4.04
N ARG A 109 -7.95 9.60 -4.75
CA ARG A 109 -8.01 9.02 -6.10
C ARG A 109 -8.02 7.49 -6.10
N PHE A 110 -7.17 6.87 -5.29
CA PHE A 110 -6.94 5.41 -5.35
C PHE A 110 -7.50 4.64 -4.15
N GLY A 111 -8.16 5.35 -3.22
CA GLY A 111 -8.55 4.77 -1.95
C GLY A 111 -7.35 4.19 -1.18
N PRO A 112 -7.56 3.15 -0.36
CA PRO A 112 -6.51 2.49 0.38
C PRO A 112 -5.71 1.47 -0.46
N ALA A 113 -6.05 1.26 -1.73
CA ALA A 113 -5.41 0.29 -2.60
C ALA A 113 -4.08 0.78 -3.19
N CYS A 114 -3.35 1.66 -2.49
CA CYS A 114 -2.11 2.26 -2.96
C CYS A 114 -0.95 2.07 -1.97
N LEU A 115 0.26 1.96 -2.50
CA LEU A 115 1.51 2.08 -1.76
C LEU A 115 1.98 3.51 -1.74
N ILE A 116 2.49 3.96 -0.60
CA ILE A 116 3.01 5.30 -0.41
C ILE A 116 4.53 5.31 -0.26
N GLY A 117 5.13 6.40 -0.70
CA GLY A 117 6.56 6.63 -0.61
C GLY A 117 6.84 8.12 -0.62
N LEU A 118 7.97 8.49 -0.02
CA LEU A 118 8.37 9.86 0.22
C LEU A 118 9.64 10.19 -0.57
N LEU A 119 9.65 11.37 -1.19
CA LEU A 119 10.87 12.06 -1.60
C LEU A 119 10.99 13.34 -0.78
N VAL A 120 11.99 13.38 0.10
CA VAL A 120 12.33 14.56 0.91
C VAL A 120 13.13 15.53 0.04
N LEU A 121 12.63 16.76 -0.04
CA LEU A 121 13.23 17.82 -0.84
C LEU A 121 14.07 18.78 0.01
N PRO A 122 15.20 19.27 -0.52
CA PRO A 122 15.97 20.34 0.10
C PRO A 122 15.20 21.67 0.12
N ALA A 123 15.42 22.49 1.15
CA ALA A 123 14.73 23.76 1.33
C ALA A 123 15.06 24.77 0.22
N GLU A 124 16.24 24.67 -0.37
CA GLU A 124 16.77 25.52 -1.44
C GLU A 124 15.94 25.44 -2.72
N LEU A 125 15.24 24.32 -2.96
CA LEU A 125 14.29 24.20 -4.07
C LEU A 125 13.05 25.09 -3.90
N LEU A 126 12.86 25.68 -2.73
CA LEU A 126 11.66 26.39 -2.31
C LEU A 126 11.89 27.89 -2.10
N SER A 127 13.14 28.37 -2.27
CA SER A 127 13.48 29.79 -2.21
C SER A 127 12.94 30.56 -3.43
N PRO A 128 12.76 31.90 -3.36
CA PRO A 128 12.43 32.70 -4.53
C PRO A 128 13.50 32.53 -5.61
N GLY A 129 13.13 31.96 -6.77
CA GLY A 129 14.04 31.52 -7.84
C GLY A 129 14.21 29.99 -7.98
N GLY A 130 13.67 29.20 -7.04
CA GLY A 130 13.50 27.74 -7.12
C GLY A 130 12.20 27.33 -7.85
N LEU A 131 11.66 26.14 -7.57
CA LEU A 131 10.37 25.70 -8.12
C LEU A 131 9.29 26.71 -7.74
N SER A 132 8.68 27.39 -8.72
CA SER A 132 7.67 28.41 -8.41
C SER A 132 6.47 27.75 -7.72
N PRO A 133 5.83 28.43 -6.73
CA PRO A 133 4.59 27.97 -6.15
C PRO A 133 3.52 27.65 -7.20
N GLU A 134 3.48 28.38 -8.33
CA GLU A 134 2.57 28.11 -9.45
C GLU A 134 2.86 26.80 -10.19
N MET A 135 4.15 26.43 -10.34
CA MET A 135 4.57 25.14 -10.88
C MET A 135 4.20 23.97 -9.96
N LEU A 136 4.00 24.24 -8.67
CA LEU A 136 3.65 23.26 -7.64
C LEU A 136 2.13 23.24 -7.33
N ALA A 137 1.40 24.32 -7.58
CA ALA A 137 0.03 24.58 -7.12
C ALA A 137 -1.08 24.32 -8.15
N SER A 138 -0.84 23.51 -9.19
CA SER A 138 -1.92 23.08 -10.10
C SER A 138 -2.98 22.17 -9.44
N GLY A 139 -2.88 21.91 -8.12
CA GLY A 139 -3.94 21.38 -7.27
C GLY A 139 -4.43 22.46 -6.30
N GLY A 140 -5.63 23.00 -6.56
CA GLY A 140 -6.16 24.19 -5.89
C GLY A 140 -6.43 24.04 -4.38
N ALA A 141 -6.19 25.13 -3.66
CA ALA A 141 -6.63 25.33 -2.29
C ALA A 141 -7.26 26.73 -2.16
N THR A 142 -8.54 26.78 -1.76
CA THR A 142 -9.24 28.01 -1.38
C THR A 142 -9.42 28.08 0.14
N SER A 143 -8.98 29.21 0.71
CA SER A 143 -9.47 29.93 1.90
C SER A 143 -9.51 29.27 3.31
N GLY A 144 -8.77 29.87 4.26
CA GLY A 144 -9.10 29.93 5.70
C GLY A 144 -8.10 29.29 6.67
N GLU A 145 -7.21 30.07 7.30
CA GLU A 145 -6.14 29.57 8.19
C GLU A 145 -6.64 28.84 9.44
N THR A 146 -7.80 29.21 10.00
CA THR A 146 -8.38 28.57 11.19
C THR A 146 -9.09 27.25 10.89
N GLY A 147 -9.67 27.08 9.70
CA GLY A 147 -10.32 25.82 9.31
C GLY A 147 -9.33 24.74 8.84
N LEU A 148 -8.14 25.15 8.40
CA LEU A 148 -7.14 24.28 7.82
C LEU A 148 -6.52 23.31 8.85
N ALA A 149 -6.23 23.80 10.06
CA ALA A 149 -5.68 22.98 11.15
C ALA A 149 -6.70 21.93 11.64
N ASP A 150 -7.97 22.32 11.78
CA ASP A 150 -9.06 21.42 12.18
C ASP A 150 -9.32 20.36 11.09
N GLN A 151 -9.31 20.77 9.82
CA GLN A 151 -9.41 19.84 8.70
C GLN A 151 -8.25 18.83 8.73
N LEU A 152 -7.02 19.29 8.92
CA LEU A 152 -5.85 18.42 8.94
C LEU A 152 -5.88 17.45 10.13
N LEU A 153 -6.32 17.93 11.30
CA LEU A 153 -6.52 17.09 12.47
C LEU A 153 -7.58 16.01 12.21
N ALA A 154 -8.69 16.36 11.56
CA ALA A 154 -9.70 15.41 11.13
C ALA A 154 -9.13 14.40 10.12
N GLU A 155 -8.33 14.83 9.15
CA GLU A 155 -7.72 13.93 8.16
C GLU A 155 -6.67 12.99 8.79
N LEU A 156 -5.98 13.41 9.84
CA LEU A 156 -5.03 12.58 10.60
C LEU A 156 -5.71 11.64 11.60
N THR A 157 -6.93 11.96 12.03
CA THR A 157 -7.69 11.18 13.01
C THR A 157 -8.29 9.94 12.34
N PRO A 158 -7.92 8.70 12.76
CA PRO A 158 -8.39 7.49 12.11
C PRO A 158 -9.91 7.40 12.03
N GLY A 159 -10.43 7.38 10.80
CA GLY A 159 -11.86 7.20 10.52
C GLY A 159 -12.72 8.46 10.59
N ALA A 160 -12.19 9.62 10.99
CA ALA A 160 -12.95 10.87 10.99
C ALA A 160 -13.37 11.26 9.56
N GLY A 161 -12.47 11.12 8.58
CA GLY A 161 -12.78 11.31 7.15
C GLY A 161 -13.68 10.23 6.52
N CYS A 162 -14.05 9.17 7.24
CA CYS A 162 -14.95 8.12 6.73
C CYS A 162 -16.44 8.44 6.93
N GLY A 163 -16.80 9.43 7.76
CA GLY A 163 -18.17 9.66 8.19
C GLY A 163 -18.79 8.40 8.83
N ALA A 164 -20.04 8.10 8.50
CA ALA A 164 -20.78 6.93 9.02
C ALA A 164 -20.35 5.58 8.40
N CYS A 165 -19.41 5.55 7.44
CA CYS A 165 -19.01 4.32 6.77
C CYS A 165 -18.34 3.31 7.72
N ARG A 166 -18.82 2.06 7.65
CA ARG A 166 -18.33 0.90 8.42
C ARG A 166 -17.96 -0.30 7.55
N ALA A 167 -17.83 -0.13 6.23
CA ALA A 167 -17.62 -1.24 5.29
C ALA A 167 -16.35 -2.07 5.61
N CYS A 168 -15.24 -1.42 5.97
CA CYS A 168 -14.02 -2.12 6.35
C CYS A 168 -14.12 -2.88 7.69
N GLN A 169 -14.97 -2.43 8.62
CA GLN A 169 -15.25 -3.14 9.87
C GLN A 169 -16.05 -4.41 9.57
N ALA A 170 -17.13 -4.27 8.80
CA ALA A 170 -17.99 -5.39 8.40
C ALA A 170 -17.22 -6.48 7.62
N ALA A 171 -16.28 -6.07 6.76
CA ALA A 171 -15.49 -7.00 5.96
C ALA A 171 -14.29 -7.63 6.70
N CYS A 172 -13.91 -7.13 7.88
CA CYS A 172 -12.72 -7.59 8.58
C CYS A 172 -12.95 -8.99 9.20
N PRO A 173 -12.28 -10.06 8.73
CA PRO A 173 -12.59 -11.43 9.17
C PRO A 173 -12.36 -11.68 10.66
N THR A 174 -11.47 -10.90 11.27
CA THR A 174 -11.05 -11.05 12.67
C THR A 174 -11.53 -9.91 13.55
N GLN A 175 -12.33 -8.99 13.01
CA GLN A 175 -12.78 -7.78 13.72
C GLN A 175 -11.61 -6.96 14.27
N ALA A 176 -10.48 -6.93 13.56
CA ALA A 176 -9.34 -6.10 13.90
C ALA A 176 -9.62 -4.60 13.76
N ILE A 177 -10.74 -4.23 13.11
CA ILE A 177 -11.21 -2.86 12.99
C ILE A 177 -12.58 -2.84 13.68
N GLY A 178 -12.66 -2.18 14.84
CA GLY A 178 -13.88 -2.08 15.65
C GLY A 178 -14.16 -0.64 16.08
N ASP A 179 -15.10 -0.45 17.00
CA ASP A 179 -15.45 0.88 17.52
C ASP A 179 -14.32 1.50 18.35
N HIS A 180 -13.50 0.66 18.98
CA HIS A 180 -12.26 1.06 19.67
C HIS A 180 -11.07 1.27 18.72
N GLY A 181 -11.31 1.35 17.40
CA GLY A 181 -10.28 1.53 16.39
C GLY A 181 -9.61 0.23 15.93
N TYR A 182 -8.43 0.38 15.32
CA TYR A 182 -7.66 -0.72 14.76
C TYR A 182 -6.79 -1.42 15.81
N GLN A 183 -6.91 -2.73 15.91
CA GLN A 183 -6.16 -3.59 16.83
C GLN A 183 -5.18 -4.48 16.07
N ARG A 184 -3.89 -4.09 16.09
CA ARG A 184 -2.81 -4.82 15.40
C ARG A 184 -2.75 -6.32 15.75
N PRO A 185 -2.87 -6.77 17.01
CA PRO A 185 -2.79 -8.19 17.36
C PRO A 185 -3.94 -9.04 16.78
N ARG A 186 -5.05 -8.43 16.37
CA ARG A 186 -6.17 -9.13 15.70
C ARG A 186 -6.03 -9.15 14.18
N CYS A 187 -5.11 -8.38 13.60
CA CYS A 187 -5.01 -8.21 12.16
C CYS A 187 -4.35 -9.42 11.47
N LEU A 188 -5.01 -10.02 10.46
CA LEU A 188 -4.42 -11.14 9.70
C LEU A 188 -3.07 -10.78 9.06
N GLN A 189 -2.91 -9.55 8.57
CA GLN A 189 -1.63 -9.10 8.00
C GLN A 189 -0.52 -9.01 9.04
N HIS A 190 -0.85 -8.70 10.31
CA HIS A 190 0.15 -8.71 11.37
C HIS A 190 0.78 -10.09 11.53
N TRP A 191 -0.01 -11.15 11.39
CA TRP A 191 0.42 -12.54 11.52
C TRP A 191 0.94 -13.18 10.23
N SER A 192 1.05 -12.44 9.13
CA SER A 192 1.68 -12.93 7.90
C SER A 192 3.18 -13.13 8.13
N GLY A 193 3.65 -14.37 8.08
CA GLY A 193 5.06 -14.71 8.29
C GLY A 193 5.51 -14.76 9.74
N ARG A 194 4.59 -14.73 10.70
CA ARG A 194 4.92 -14.78 12.13
C ARG A 194 4.49 -16.11 12.75
N GLN A 195 5.25 -16.54 13.76
CA GLN A 195 4.88 -17.65 14.63
C GLN A 195 4.01 -17.16 15.79
N GLY A 196 3.27 -18.06 16.45
CA GLY A 196 2.45 -17.73 17.62
C GLY A 196 1.12 -17.04 17.32
N CYS A 197 0.61 -17.17 16.09
CA CYS A 197 -0.72 -16.65 15.74
C CYS A 197 -1.80 -17.31 16.61
N PRO A 198 -2.66 -16.53 17.31
CA PRO A 198 -3.79 -17.06 18.06
C PRO A 198 -4.71 -17.92 17.18
N ALA A 199 -5.28 -18.97 17.76
CA ALA A 199 -6.07 -19.96 17.03
C ALA A 199 -7.33 -19.37 16.37
N ASP A 200 -8.02 -18.46 17.07
CA ASP A 200 -9.19 -17.74 16.55
C ASP A 200 -8.83 -16.89 15.33
N ILE A 201 -7.67 -16.23 15.36
CA ILE A 201 -7.16 -15.44 14.23
C ILE A 201 -6.71 -16.34 13.08
N ALA A 202 -6.02 -17.44 13.37
CA ALA A 202 -5.54 -18.40 12.37
C ALA A 202 -6.69 -19.05 11.60
N ALA A 203 -7.81 -19.35 12.28
CA ALA A 203 -9.02 -19.92 11.67
C ALA A 203 -9.63 -19.01 10.60
N GLN A 204 -9.50 -17.68 10.74
CA GLN A 204 -10.07 -16.69 9.81
C GLN A 204 -9.23 -16.45 8.54
N ARG A 205 -8.08 -17.13 8.39
CA ARG A 205 -7.16 -16.92 7.27
C ARG A 205 -7.81 -17.24 5.92
N GLY A 206 -8.64 -18.30 5.85
CA GLY A 206 -9.23 -18.76 4.59
C GLY A 206 -8.16 -19.18 3.58
N SER A 207 -8.27 -18.71 2.33
CA SER A 207 -7.30 -18.93 1.25
C SER A 207 -6.11 -17.96 1.25
N ARG A 208 -6.00 -17.05 2.23
CA ARG A 208 -4.94 -16.03 2.24
C ARG A 208 -3.59 -16.63 2.63
N LEU A 209 -2.67 -16.76 1.67
CA LEU A 209 -1.29 -17.18 1.94
C LEU A 209 -0.52 -16.11 2.70
N TYR A 210 -0.53 -14.88 2.17
CA TYR A 210 0.22 -13.77 2.74
C TYR A 210 -0.57 -12.47 2.62
N GLY A 211 -0.81 -11.81 3.74
CA GLY A 211 -1.57 -10.57 3.84
C GLY A 211 -3.09 -10.70 3.72
N CYS A 212 -3.76 -9.55 3.77
CA CYS A 212 -5.22 -9.46 3.73
C CYS A 212 -5.65 -8.12 3.15
N ASP A 213 -6.44 -8.17 2.06
CA ASP A 213 -7.00 -6.98 1.41
C ASP A 213 -8.45 -6.71 1.78
N ALA A 214 -9.03 -7.42 2.76
CA ALA A 214 -10.47 -7.33 3.04
C ALA A 214 -10.95 -5.89 3.30
N CYS A 215 -10.19 -5.12 4.09
CA CYS A 215 -10.50 -3.72 4.37
C CYS A 215 -10.21 -2.78 3.19
N ILE A 216 -9.33 -3.17 2.26
CA ILE A 216 -9.03 -2.43 1.03
C ILE A 216 -10.17 -2.63 0.04
N VAL A 217 -10.54 -3.89 -0.23
CA VAL A 217 -11.59 -4.27 -1.17
C VAL A 217 -12.94 -3.69 -0.76
N ALA A 218 -13.26 -3.72 0.53
CA ALA A 218 -14.53 -3.21 1.05
C ALA A 218 -14.61 -1.67 1.12
N CYS A 219 -13.49 -0.96 0.95
CA CYS A 219 -13.51 0.49 1.04
C CYS A 219 -14.25 1.09 -0.18
N PRO A 220 -15.26 1.97 0.00
CA PRO A 220 -15.96 2.60 -1.12
C PRO A 220 -15.04 3.40 -2.06
N TYR A 221 -13.95 3.97 -1.52
CA TYR A 221 -12.95 4.69 -2.31
C TYR A 221 -12.13 3.78 -3.25
N SER A 222 -12.21 2.47 -3.08
CA SER A 222 -11.60 1.50 -4.01
C SER A 222 -12.43 1.30 -5.27
N ALA A 223 -13.70 1.74 -5.30
CA ALA A 223 -14.60 1.57 -6.44
C ALA A 223 -14.36 2.58 -7.58
N GLY A 224 -13.65 3.68 -7.31
CA GLY A 224 -13.40 4.75 -8.29
C GLY A 224 -12.35 4.42 -9.36
N ARG A 225 -11.69 3.26 -9.29
CA ARG A 225 -10.63 2.88 -10.22
C ARG A 225 -11.20 2.27 -11.50
N SER A 226 -10.91 2.88 -12.64
CA SER A 226 -11.24 2.26 -13.93
C SER A 226 -10.27 1.11 -14.25
N PRO A 227 -10.69 0.08 -15.02
CA PRO A 227 -9.77 -0.94 -15.53
C PRO A 227 -8.58 -0.35 -16.31
N GLU A 228 -8.80 0.78 -16.99
CA GLU A 228 -7.75 1.48 -17.73
C GLU A 228 -6.69 2.10 -16.80
N GLU A 229 -7.12 2.78 -15.74
CA GLU A 229 -6.20 3.27 -14.70
C GLU A 229 -5.43 2.12 -14.06
N ALA A 230 -6.07 0.95 -13.95
CA ALA A 230 -5.43 -0.23 -13.43
C ALA A 230 -4.29 -0.73 -14.31
N LEU A 231 -4.59 -0.90 -15.59
CA LEU A 231 -3.63 -1.32 -16.59
C LEU A 231 -2.50 -0.30 -16.75
N ALA A 232 -2.82 1.01 -16.71
CA ALA A 232 -1.82 2.07 -16.79
C ALA A 232 -0.87 2.08 -15.58
N ALA A 233 -1.35 1.73 -14.38
CA ALA A 233 -0.49 1.58 -13.21
C ALA A 233 0.46 0.39 -13.36
N GLU A 234 -0.06 -0.76 -13.79
CA GLU A 234 0.76 -1.96 -14.06
C GLU A 234 1.76 -1.74 -15.19
N ALA A 235 1.40 -0.97 -16.21
CA ALA A 235 2.28 -0.61 -17.32
C ALA A 235 3.56 0.12 -16.87
N ARG A 236 3.53 0.81 -15.71
CA ARG A 236 4.70 1.51 -15.14
C ARG A 236 5.70 0.57 -14.46
N LEU A 237 5.32 -0.68 -14.19
CA LEU A 237 6.21 -1.69 -13.66
C LEU A 237 7.13 -2.18 -14.78
N LEU A 238 8.43 -2.28 -14.50
CA LEU A 238 9.38 -2.94 -15.40
C LEU A 238 9.14 -4.46 -15.41
N PRO A 239 9.57 -5.22 -16.43
CA PRO A 239 9.45 -6.68 -16.44
C PRO A 239 10.08 -7.36 -15.21
N VAL A 240 11.17 -6.80 -14.69
CA VAL A 240 11.80 -7.28 -13.44
C VAL A 240 10.97 -6.99 -12.18
N GLU A 241 9.97 -6.11 -12.27
CA GLU A 241 9.10 -5.69 -11.17
C GLU A 241 7.70 -6.37 -11.21
N ARG A 242 7.31 -6.93 -12.36
CA ARG A 242 6.04 -7.63 -12.57
C ARG A 242 6.21 -9.13 -12.33
N ARG A 243 6.05 -9.66 -11.10
CA ARG A 243 6.16 -11.13 -10.85
C ARG A 243 5.38 -11.67 -9.65
N SER A 244 5.16 -12.99 -9.74
CA SER A 244 4.41 -13.98 -8.94
C SER A 244 2.89 -13.99 -9.06
N GLY A 245 2.28 -12.89 -9.51
CA GLY A 245 0.83 -12.84 -9.58
C GLY A 245 0.19 -13.03 -8.21
N ARG A 246 -1.14 -13.08 -8.17
CA ARG A 246 -1.89 -13.07 -6.91
C ARG A 246 -2.27 -14.46 -6.42
N LEU A 247 -2.20 -15.46 -7.30
CA LEU A 247 -2.66 -16.82 -7.05
C LEU A 247 -1.48 -17.79 -6.98
N VAL A 248 -1.54 -18.70 -6.02
CA VAL A 248 -0.53 -19.75 -5.83
C VAL A 248 -1.25 -21.08 -5.62
N SER A 249 -0.88 -22.13 -6.37
CA SER A 249 -1.42 -23.48 -6.15
C SER A 249 -1.03 -23.99 -4.76
N ALA A 250 -2.02 -24.40 -3.98
CA ALA A 250 -1.80 -24.93 -2.65
C ALA A 250 -1.06 -26.28 -2.68
N ASP A 251 -1.43 -27.17 -3.60
CA ASP A 251 -0.82 -28.50 -3.76
C ASP A 251 0.65 -28.38 -4.14
N TRP A 252 0.96 -27.54 -5.13
CA TRP A 252 2.33 -27.27 -5.53
C TRP A 252 3.13 -26.68 -4.36
N LEU A 253 2.61 -25.65 -3.69
CA LEU A 253 3.34 -24.99 -2.60
C LEU A 253 3.61 -25.94 -1.43
N ALA A 254 2.67 -26.83 -1.09
CA ALA A 254 2.82 -27.79 -0.01
C ALA A 254 3.91 -28.84 -0.27
N GLY A 255 4.10 -29.24 -1.55
CA GLY A 255 4.99 -30.33 -1.96
C GLY A 255 6.30 -29.92 -2.65
N ALA A 256 6.43 -28.67 -3.11
CA ALA A 256 7.63 -28.20 -3.82
C ALA A 256 8.88 -28.20 -2.93
N ALA A 257 10.05 -28.39 -3.54
CA ALA A 257 11.32 -28.27 -2.84
C ALA A 257 11.57 -26.82 -2.41
N PRO A 258 12.26 -26.55 -1.27
CA PRO A 258 12.46 -25.19 -0.78
C PRO A 258 13.12 -24.25 -1.79
N GLU A 259 14.03 -24.76 -2.62
CA GLU A 259 14.71 -23.98 -3.66
C GLU A 259 13.78 -23.59 -4.81
N GLU A 260 12.80 -24.43 -5.15
CA GLU A 260 11.76 -24.12 -6.14
C GLU A 260 10.84 -23.01 -5.62
N VAL A 261 10.45 -23.08 -4.34
CA VAL A 261 9.63 -22.04 -3.71
C VAL A 261 10.38 -20.71 -3.64
N LYS A 262 11.67 -20.73 -3.24
CA LYS A 262 12.52 -19.53 -3.27
C LYS A 262 12.68 -18.97 -4.67
N ALA A 263 12.81 -19.82 -5.69
CA ALA A 263 12.90 -19.39 -7.08
C ALA A 263 11.59 -18.76 -7.56
N PHE A 264 10.44 -19.36 -7.22
CA PHE A 264 9.11 -18.87 -7.57
C PHE A 264 8.79 -17.50 -6.96
N PHE A 265 9.15 -17.29 -5.69
CA PHE A 265 8.95 -16.01 -5.00
C PHE A 265 10.14 -15.07 -5.10
N ARG A 266 11.18 -15.40 -5.88
CA ARG A 266 12.39 -14.58 -6.01
C ARG A 266 12.01 -13.18 -6.44
N GLY A 267 12.41 -12.20 -5.64
CA GLY A 267 12.00 -10.84 -5.89
C GLY A 267 10.50 -10.62 -5.61
N THR A 268 10.01 -11.09 -4.47
CA THR A 268 8.74 -10.64 -3.93
C THR A 268 8.89 -10.46 -2.44
N ALA A 269 7.87 -9.90 -1.78
CA ALA A 269 7.82 -9.90 -0.31
C ALA A 269 7.95 -11.33 0.27
N LEU A 270 7.52 -12.35 -0.47
CA LEU A 270 7.52 -13.74 -0.03
C LEU A 270 8.85 -14.48 -0.27
N GLY A 271 9.75 -13.91 -1.08
CA GLY A 271 11.06 -14.51 -1.37
C GLY A 271 12.20 -13.97 -0.51
N PHE A 272 11.91 -13.11 0.47
CA PHE A 272 12.92 -12.55 1.36
C PHE A 272 13.25 -13.50 2.52
N SER A 273 14.48 -13.39 3.02
CA SER A 273 14.99 -14.25 4.10
C SER A 273 14.22 -14.15 5.42
N TRP A 274 13.52 -13.05 5.68
CA TRP A 274 12.71 -12.87 6.88
C TRP A 274 11.41 -13.68 6.86
N LEU A 275 10.99 -14.20 5.70
CA LEU A 275 9.82 -15.07 5.57
C LEU A 275 10.28 -16.50 5.25
N PRO A 276 10.26 -17.42 6.22
CA PRO A 276 10.73 -18.79 5.97
C PRO A 276 9.84 -19.50 4.94
N THR A 277 10.47 -20.17 3.96
CA THR A 277 9.78 -21.05 3.01
C THR A 277 8.89 -22.07 3.73
N ALA A 278 9.39 -22.68 4.80
CA ALA A 278 8.63 -23.63 5.62
C ALA A 278 7.31 -23.05 6.16
N TRP A 279 7.26 -21.75 6.48
CA TRP A 279 6.03 -21.10 6.93
C TRP A 279 5.00 -21.03 5.80
N LEU A 280 5.42 -20.68 4.58
CA LEU A 280 4.53 -20.65 3.40
C LEU A 280 3.96 -22.04 3.10
N GLN A 281 4.80 -23.07 3.18
CA GLN A 281 4.40 -24.46 2.95
C GLN A 281 3.45 -24.97 4.04
N ASP A 282 3.69 -24.63 5.31
CA ASP A 282 2.77 -24.93 6.41
C ASP A 282 1.40 -24.27 6.20
N GLN A 283 1.34 -23.02 5.74
CA GLN A 283 0.06 -22.38 5.42
C GLN A 283 -0.69 -23.09 4.29
N ALA A 284 0.04 -23.58 3.28
CA ALA A 284 -0.55 -24.35 2.19
C ALA A 284 -1.14 -25.69 2.67
N ARG A 285 -0.39 -26.46 3.47
CA ARG A 285 -0.86 -27.73 4.05
C ARG A 285 -2.12 -27.53 4.89
N ARG A 286 -2.12 -26.54 5.78
CA ARG A 286 -3.30 -26.23 6.61
C ARG A 286 -4.52 -25.82 5.79
N PHE A 287 -4.33 -25.16 4.64
CA PHE A 287 -5.43 -24.83 3.74
C PHE A 287 -6.02 -26.08 3.09
N LEU A 288 -5.17 -27.01 2.64
CA LEU A 288 -5.59 -28.29 2.07
C LEU A 288 -6.31 -29.16 3.11
N GLU A 289 -5.77 -29.26 4.33
CA GLU A 289 -6.39 -30.01 5.45
C GLU A 289 -7.81 -29.50 5.75
N ARG A 290 -8.01 -28.17 5.83
CA ARG A 290 -9.33 -27.58 6.04
C ARG A 290 -10.32 -27.92 4.92
N LYS A 291 -9.85 -28.03 3.68
CA LYS A 291 -10.71 -28.41 2.55
C LYS A 291 -11.11 -29.86 2.56
N VAL A 292 -10.17 -30.76 2.88
CA VAL A 292 -10.46 -32.19 2.99
C VAL A 292 -11.50 -32.41 4.10
N GLY A 293 -11.35 -31.75 5.24
CA GLY A 293 -12.32 -31.81 6.34
C GLY A 293 -13.67 -31.12 6.07
N ALA A 294 -13.74 -30.21 5.08
CA ALA A 294 -14.97 -29.51 4.70
C ALA A 294 -15.75 -30.19 3.55
N ARG A 295 -15.19 -31.23 2.90
CA ARG A 295 -15.95 -32.05 1.94
C ARG A 295 -16.94 -32.93 2.74
N PRO A 296 -18.25 -32.88 2.46
CA PRO A 296 -19.18 -33.80 3.10
C PRO A 296 -18.77 -35.24 2.78
N ALA A 297 -18.69 -36.07 3.82
CA ALA A 297 -18.48 -37.50 3.66
C ALA A 297 -19.74 -38.12 3.03
N GLY A 298 -19.66 -38.48 1.75
CA GLY A 298 -20.72 -39.23 1.06
C GLY A 298 -21.42 -38.45 -0.04
N GLY A 299 -21.20 -38.87 -1.30
CA GLY A 299 -21.81 -38.30 -2.49
C GLY A 299 -21.34 -39.00 -3.76
N TYR A 300 -21.44 -40.34 -3.78
CA TYR A 300 -21.64 -41.16 -4.96
C TYR A 300 -22.66 -42.24 -4.60
#